data_AF-A0AAF0FU74-F1
#
_entry.id   AF-A0AAF0FU74-F1
#
_cell.length_a   1.000
_cell.length_b   1.000
_cell.length_c   1.000
_cell.angle_alpha   90.00
_cell.angle_beta   90.00
_cell.angle_gamma   90.00
#
_symmetry.space_group_name_H-M   'P 1'
#
loop_
_entity.id
_entity.type
_entity.pdbx_description
1 polymer ?
#
loop_
_entity_poly.entity_id
_entity_poly.type
_entity_poly.pdbx_seq_one_letter_code
_entity_poly.pdbx_strand_id
1 'polypeptide(L)' 'MVEPVFGKMIFTILLILIVMAVLPLLYLDPSTPQYYVSLISLIILLVLVMILVIDIRRQARAYREI' A
#
# COMPACT_ATOMS: atom_id res chain seq x y z
N MET A 1 16.97 -0.09 -9.63
CA MET A 1 17.26 -0.93 -8.44
C MET A 1 16.74 -0.15 -7.25
N VAL A 2 15.72 -0.64 -6.56
CA VAL A 2 15.30 -0.02 -5.29
C VAL A 2 16.22 -0.61 -4.23
N GLU A 3 17.02 0.20 -3.55
CA GLU A 3 17.85 -0.37 -2.49
C GLU A 3 16.95 -0.98 -1.40
N PRO A 4 17.37 -2.07 -0.73
CA PRO A 4 16.55 -2.75 0.26
C PRO A 4 15.99 -1.82 1.35
N VAL A 5 16.73 -0.74 1.65
CA VAL A 5 16.35 0.31 2.60
C VAL A 5 15.16 1.13 2.07
N PHE A 6 15.19 1.54 0.81
CA PHE A 6 14.09 2.27 0.17
C PHE A 6 12.82 1.39 0.07
N GLY A 7 12.96 0.10 -0.26
CA GLY A 7 11.83 -0.82 -0.32
C GLY A 7 11.11 -0.96 1.03
N LYS A 8 11.87 -1.09 2.13
CA LYS A 8 11.31 -1.13 3.49
C LYS A 8 10.65 0.18 3.89
N MET A 9 11.26 1.32 3.55
CA MET A 9 10.72 2.64 3.86
C MET A 9 9.38 2.86 3.15
N ILE A 10 9.32 2.62 1.83
CA ILE A 10 8.10 2.79 1.03
C ILE A 10 7.00 1.85 1.53
N PHE A 11 7.34 0.60 1.84
CA PHE A 11 6.37 -0.34 2.42
C PHE A 11 5.78 0.16 3.73
N THR A 12 6.62 0.68 4.63
CA THR A 12 6.18 1.23 5.92
C THR A 12 5.26 2.43 5.73
N ILE A 13 5.62 3.35 4.83
CA ILE A 13 4.79 4.52 4.49
C ILE A 13 3.43 4.07 3.95
N LEU A 14 3.41 3.15 2.98
CA LEU A 14 2.15 2.64 2.41
C LEU A 14 1.28 1.96 3.48
N LEU A 15 1.89 1.24 4.41
CA LEU A 15 1.18 0.56 5.50
C LEU A 15 0.54 1.59 6.45
N ILE A 16 1.26 2.66 6.80
CA ILE A 16 0.70 3.78 7.58
C ILE A 16 -0.46 4.41 6.83
N LEU A 17 -0.31 4.69 5.52
CA LEU A 17 -1.37 5.27 4.71
C LEU A 17 -2.61 4.37 4.64
N ILE A 18 -2.44 3.06 4.54
CA ILE A 18 -3.57 2.10 4.58
C ILE A 18 -4.28 2.19 5.92
N VAL A 19 -3.55 2.17 7.03
CA VAL A 19 -4.15 2.31 8.37
C VAL A 19 -4.95 3.60 8.47
N MET A 20 -4.39 4.71 8.00
CA MET A 20 -5.09 5.99 7.99
C MET A 20 -6.30 6.02 7.06
N ALA A 21 -6.27 5.32 5.92
CA ALA A 21 -7.38 5.22 4.98
C ALA A 21 -8.52 4.32 5.49
N VAL A 22 -8.23 3.35 6.34
CA VAL A 22 -9.25 2.47 6.96
C VAL A 22 -10.03 3.21 8.04
N LEU A 23 -9.39 4.12 8.80
CA LEU A 23 -10.05 4.82 9.92
C LEU A 23 -11.35 5.54 9.52
N PRO A 24 -11.39 6.38 8.45
CA PRO A 24 -12.61 7.04 8.02
C PRO A 24 -13.74 6.09 7.66
N LEU A 25 -13.45 4.91 7.10
CA LEU A 25 -14.47 3.93 6.69
C LEU A 25 -15.25 3.35 7.88
N LEU A 26 -14.70 3.41 9.09
CA LEU A 26 -15.40 2.98 10.31
C LEU A 26 -16.43 4.01 10.80
N TYR A 27 -16.30 5.27 10.39
CA TYR A 27 -17.13 6.39 10.89
C TYR A 27 -17.97 7.07 9.80
N LEU A 28 -17.60 6.94 8.53
CA LEU A 28 -18.29 7.58 7.41
C LEU A 28 -19.55 6.82 7.04
N ASP A 29 -20.63 7.56 6.82
CA ASP A 29 -21.90 7.03 6.34
C ASP A 29 -21.77 6.61 4.86
N PRO A 30 -22.14 5.36 4.48
CA PRO A 30 -22.09 4.86 3.10
C PRO A 30 -22.93 5.63 2.07
N SER A 31 -23.85 6.47 2.51
CA SER A 31 -24.63 7.36 1.62
C SER A 31 -23.84 8.59 1.16
N THR A 32 -22.68 8.87 1.77
CA THR A 32 -21.92 10.09 1.52
C THR A 32 -20.82 9.89 0.48
N PRO A 33 -20.55 10.88 -0.40
CA PRO A 33 -19.42 10.81 -1.34
C PRO A 33 -18.07 10.56 -0.67
N GLN A 34 -17.87 11.05 0.55
CA GLN A 34 -16.64 10.89 1.33
C GLN A 34 -16.33 9.41 1.60
N TYR A 35 -17.35 8.58 1.82
CA TYR A 35 -17.18 7.14 2.01
C TYR A 35 -16.58 6.49 0.76
N TYR A 36 -17.14 6.78 -0.41
CA TYR A 36 -16.66 6.23 -1.68
C TYR A 36 -15.26 6.72 -2.04
N VAL A 37 -14.95 7.99 -1.80
CA VAL A 37 -13.58 8.52 -1.99
C VAL A 37 -12.60 7.75 -1.12
N SER A 38 -12.91 7.57 0.17
CA SER A 38 -12.06 6.82 1.10
C SER A 38 -11.90 5.35 0.68
N LEU A 39 -12.98 4.73 0.21
CA LEU A 39 -12.98 3.35 -0.27
C LEU A 39 -12.11 3.17 -1.51
N ILE A 40 -12.23 4.07 -2.49
CA ILE A 40 -11.41 4.05 -3.72
C ILE A 40 -9.94 4.30 -3.38
N SER A 41 -9.64 5.26 -2.51
CA SER A 41 -8.28 5.49 -2.02
C SER A 41 -7.69 4.24 -1.36
N LEU A 42 -8.46 3.54 -0.54
CA LEU A 42 -8.02 2.28 0.08
C LEU A 42 -7.72 1.20 -0.96
N ILE A 43 -8.60 1.02 -1.96
CA ILE A 43 -8.38 0.06 -3.05
C ILE A 43 -7.08 0.37 -3.80
N ILE A 44 -6.84 1.64 -4.14
CA ILE A 44 -5.60 2.06 -4.82
C ILE A 44 -4.37 1.75 -3.96
N LEU A 45 -4.41 2.06 -2.67
CA LEU A 45 -3.31 1.77 -1.75
C LEU A 45 -3.01 0.26 -1.64
N LEU A 46 -4.05 -0.58 -1.60
CA LEU A 46 -3.89 -2.04 -1.58
C LEU A 46 -3.24 -2.56 -2.87
N VAL A 47 -3.64 -2.04 -4.03
CA VAL A 47 -3.01 -2.38 -5.32
C VAL A 47 -1.54 -1.97 -5.34
N LEU A 48 -1.21 -0.77 -4.86
CA LEU A 48 0.17 -0.29 -4.78
C LEU A 48 1.02 -1.18 -3.88
N VAL A 49 0.52 -1.56 -2.70
CA VAL A 49 1.24 -2.48 -1.80
C VAL A 49 1.43 -3.85 -2.45
N MET A 50 0.42 -4.36 -3.15
CA MET A 50 0.54 -5.64 -3.85
C MET A 50 1.66 -5.60 -4.90
N ILE A 51 1.69 -4.54 -5.73
CA ILE A 51 2.73 -4.33 -6.74
C ILE A 51 4.11 -4.23 -6.07
N LEU A 52 4.22 -3.44 -5.00
CA LEU A 52 5.48 -3.26 -4.28
C LEU A 52 5.99 -4.59 -3.69
N VAL A 53 5.11 -5.40 -3.10
CA VAL A 53 5.47 -6.71 -2.57
C VAL A 53 5.95 -7.64 -3.67
N ILE A 54 5.32 -7.63 -4.85
CA ILE A 54 5.76 -8.41 -6.01
C ILE A 54 7.15 -7.93 -6.46
N ASP A 55 7.37 -6.63 -6.55
CA ASP A 55 8.65 -6.05 -6.95
C ASP A 55 9.78 -6.43 -5.97
N ILE A 56 9.55 -6.27 -4.66
CA ILE A 56 10.51 -6.70 -3.62
C ILE A 56 10.80 -8.20 -3.72
N ARG A 57 9.79 -9.04 -3.94
CA ARG A 57 9.97 -10.49 -4.11
C ARG A 57 10.80 -10.81 -5.35
N ARG A 58 10.57 -10.12 -6.47
CA ARG A 58 11.34 -10.29 -7.71
C ARG A 58 12.79 -9.89 -7.51
N GLN A 59 13.05 -8.76 -6.86
CA GLN A 59 14.40 -8.29 -6.55
C GLN A 59 15.14 -9.24 -5.59
N ALA A 60 14.46 -9.74 -4.57
CA ALA A 60 15.05 -10.69 -3.62
C ALA A 60 15.43 -12.04 -4.27
N ARG A 61 14.67 -12.49 -5.28
CA ARG A 61 15.04 -13.68 -6.07
C ARG A 61 16.24 -13.41 -6.97
N ALA A 62 16.23 -12.30 -7.70
CA ALA A 62 17.34 -11.92 -8.57
C ALA A 62 18.67 -11.73 -7.80
N TYR A 63 18.62 -11.23 -6.56
CA TYR A 63 19.81 -11.10 -5.72
C TYR A 63 20.35 -12.45 -5.19
N ARG A 64 19.51 -13.48 -5.06
CA ARG A 64 19.95 -14.81 -4.59
C ARG A 64 20.68 -15.63 -5.64
N GLU A 65 20.60 -15.25 -6.92
CA GLU A 65 21.19 -15.97 -8.05
C GLU A 65 22.55 -15.40 -8.49
N ILE A 66 23.04 -14.36 -7.79
CA ILE A 66 24.37 -13.73 -7.97
C ILE A 66 25.26 -14.15 -6.81
#